data_AF-A0ABD4TE83-F1
#
_entry.id   AF-A0ABD4TE83-F1
#
_cell.length_a   1.000
_cell.length_b   1.000
_cell.length_c   1.000
_cell.angle_alpha   90.00
_cell.angle_beta   90.00
_cell.angle_gamma   90.00
#
_symmetry.space_group_name_H-M   'P 1'
#
loop_
_entity.id
_entity.type
_entity.pdbx_description
1 polymer ?
#
loop_
_entity_poly.entity_id
_entity_poly.type
_entity_poly.pdbx_seq_one_letter_code
_entity_poly.pdbx_strand_id
1 'polypeptide(L)'
;MDPRFRSRLIAAIILLIVVCSAFSVSPVTGFRLENRDGSGTEAALAEALVLQQSTKIREEFMENLTVYIDSGNALFRQRDGTGSVNGLYVPEESAIYIRSDRDPARADEVFAEQVGYRVYHTREFGESTVFATLAANPGSYLAGIDAPPGEEKEAALFADAFMLYHTTPALLKKDAPEVYTYMDLLAKSGGDRATVDDLYLNYRPE
;
A
#
# COMPACT_ATOMS: atom_id res chain seq x y z
N MET A 1 28.78 11.36 9.28
CA MET A 1 28.31 9.96 9.43
C MET A 1 29.20 9.09 8.57
N ASP A 2 29.88 8.10 9.16
CA ASP A 2 30.89 7.30 8.46
C ASP A 2 30.23 6.39 7.40
N PRO A 3 30.52 6.54 6.09
CA PRO A 3 29.87 5.79 5.02
C PRO A 3 30.11 4.27 5.09
N ARG A 4 31.15 3.83 5.82
CA ARG A 4 31.44 2.40 6.05
C ARG A 4 30.46 1.75 7.02
N PHE A 5 29.79 2.52 7.87
CA PHE A 5 28.81 2.01 8.83
C PHE A 5 27.48 1.64 8.14
N ARG A 6 27.04 2.44 7.16
CA ARG A 6 25.83 2.17 6.39
C ARG A 6 25.96 0.93 5.51
N SER A 7 27.12 0.77 4.85
CA SER A 7 27.41 -0.41 4.01
C SER A 7 27.45 -1.72 4.81
N ARG A 8 28.01 -1.70 6.03
CA ARG A 8 28.05 -2.87 6.91
C ARG A 8 26.69 -3.22 7.51
N LEU A 9 25.87 -2.22 7.82
CA LEU A 9 24.50 -2.44 8.30
C LEU A 9 23.63 -3.08 7.20
N ILE A 10 23.73 -2.57 5.97
CA ILE A 10 23.00 -3.14 4.81
C ILE A 10 23.46 -4.58 4.54
N ALA A 11 24.77 -4.84 4.54
CA ALA A 11 25.29 -6.19 4.35
C ALA A 11 24.85 -7.17 5.46
N ALA A 12 24.77 -6.71 6.71
CA ALA A 12 24.29 -7.52 7.83
C ALA A 12 22.80 -7.83 7.74
N ILE A 13 21.98 -6.87 7.31
CA ILE A 13 20.54 -7.07 7.08
C ILE A 13 20.32 -8.06 5.94
N ILE A 14 21.04 -7.92 4.82
CA ILE A 14 20.98 -8.88 3.69
C ILE A 14 21.38 -10.28 4.15
N LEU A 15 22.44 -10.41 4.95
CA LEU A 15 22.91 -11.72 5.43
C LEU A 15 21.92 -12.38 6.41
N LEU A 16 21.19 -11.58 7.19
CA LEU A 16 20.10 -12.07 8.06
C LEU A 16 18.88 -12.54 7.23
N ILE A 17 18.56 -11.84 6.15
CA ILE A 17 17.46 -12.18 5.23
C ILE A 17 17.77 -13.45 4.41
N VAL A 18 19.02 -13.64 3.98
CA VAL A 18 19.46 -14.85 3.24
C VAL A 18 19.35 -16.12 4.10
N VAL A 19 19.49 -16.02 5.42
CA VAL A 19 19.31 -17.17 6.33
C VAL A 19 17.83 -17.50 6.57
N CYS A 20 16.93 -16.52 6.44
CA CYS A 20 15.48 -16.71 6.59
C CYS A 20 14.78 -17.23 5.31
N SER A 21 15.38 -17.07 4.13
CA SER A 21 14.76 -17.36 2.84
C SER A 21 14.73 -18.85 2.44
N ALA A 22 15.34 -19.75 3.22
CA ALA A 22 15.23 -21.20 2.97
C ALA A 22 13.88 -21.80 3.43
N PHE A 23 13.15 -21.11 4.32
CA PHE A 23 11.82 -21.48 4.79
C PHE A 23 11.11 -20.22 5.34
N SER A 24 10.48 -19.40 4.50
CA SER A 24 9.72 -18.24 5.02
C SER A 24 8.34 -18.14 4.40
N VAL A 25 7.44 -18.99 4.89
CA VAL A 25 6.10 -18.50 5.21
C VAL A 25 6.30 -17.73 6.51
N SER A 26 6.69 -16.46 6.45
CA SER A 26 6.78 -15.65 7.66
C SER A 26 5.35 -15.31 8.07
N PRO A 27 4.83 -15.82 9.21
CA PRO A 27 3.54 -15.40 9.70
C PRO A 27 3.76 -14.04 10.35
N VAL A 28 3.87 -13.00 9.54
CA VAL A 28 3.56 -11.67 10.03
C VAL A 28 2.06 -11.73 10.32
N THR A 29 1.70 -11.69 11.60
CA THR A 29 0.30 -11.74 12.05
C THR A 29 -0.56 -10.83 11.16
N GLY A 30 -1.56 -11.44 10.50
CA GLY A 30 -2.47 -10.76 9.58
C GLY A 30 -2.35 -11.21 8.12
N PHE A 31 -1.14 -11.32 7.55
CA PHE A 31 -0.97 -11.59 6.10
C PHE A 31 0.17 -12.56 5.78
N ARG A 32 0.10 -13.17 4.60
CA ARG A 32 1.14 -14.06 4.08
C ARG A 32 1.93 -13.35 2.99
N LEU A 33 3.24 -13.50 2.98
CA LEU A 33 4.11 -13.09 1.86
C LEU A 33 4.69 -14.32 1.17
N GLU A 34 4.56 -14.39 -0.15
CA GLU A 34 5.13 -15.44 -0.99
C GLU A 34 5.97 -14.83 -2.11
N ASN A 35 7.28 -15.07 -2.08
CA ASN A 35 8.19 -14.63 -3.13
C ASN A 35 8.28 -15.71 -4.24
N ARG A 36 7.75 -15.40 -5.42
CA ARG A 36 7.74 -16.27 -6.61
C ARG A 36 8.74 -15.84 -7.68
N ASP A 37 9.26 -14.63 -7.59
CA ASP A 37 10.34 -14.12 -8.46
C ASP A 37 11.73 -14.70 -8.09
N GLY A 38 11.85 -15.33 -6.92
CA GLY A 38 13.04 -16.05 -6.48
C GLY A 38 14.02 -15.19 -5.68
N SER A 39 15.29 -15.59 -5.64
CA SER A 39 16.31 -14.98 -4.77
C SER A 39 17.11 -13.84 -5.45
N GLY A 40 16.55 -13.23 -6.50
CA GLY A 40 17.14 -12.06 -7.17
C GLY A 40 17.26 -10.85 -6.24
N THR A 41 18.14 -9.90 -6.58
CA THR A 41 18.35 -8.70 -5.74
C THR A 41 17.09 -7.84 -5.68
N GLU A 42 16.40 -7.73 -6.81
CA GLU A 42 15.16 -6.99 -6.99
C GLU A 42 14.01 -7.60 -6.16
N ALA A 43 13.84 -8.92 -6.24
CA ALA A 43 12.83 -9.65 -5.47
C ALA A 43 13.09 -9.57 -3.95
N ALA A 44 14.34 -9.72 -3.53
CA ALA A 44 14.73 -9.58 -2.12
C ALA A 44 14.53 -8.15 -1.60
N LEU A 45 14.78 -7.13 -2.42
CA LEU A 45 14.51 -5.73 -2.07
C LEU A 45 13.01 -5.49 -1.91
N ALA A 46 12.21 -5.95 -2.88
CA ALA A 46 10.75 -5.80 -2.84
C ALA A 46 10.16 -6.49 -1.60
N GLU A 47 10.57 -7.73 -1.33
CA GLU A 47 10.17 -8.49 -0.14
C GLU A 47 10.50 -7.73 1.16
N ALA A 48 11.72 -7.21 1.29
CA ALA A 48 12.14 -6.46 2.47
C ALA A 48 11.32 -5.18 2.68
N LEU A 49 11.02 -4.44 1.59
CA LEU A 49 10.24 -3.21 1.65
C LEU A 49 8.77 -3.47 2.00
N VAL A 50 8.17 -4.53 1.46
CA VAL A 50 6.81 -4.97 1.83
C VAL A 50 6.73 -5.30 3.31
N LEU A 51 7.66 -6.13 3.82
CA LEU A 51 7.72 -6.49 5.23
C LEU A 51 7.95 -5.28 6.13
N GLN A 52 8.80 -4.34 5.72
CA GLN A 52 9.01 -3.11 6.47
C GLN A 52 7.74 -2.26 6.51
N GLN A 53 7.07 -2.09 5.37
CA GLN A 53 5.90 -1.23 5.27
C GLN A 53 4.69 -1.80 6.01
N SER A 54 4.53 -3.13 6.02
CA SER A 54 3.45 -3.79 6.77
C SER A 54 3.51 -3.48 8.27
N THR A 55 4.69 -3.19 8.84
CA THR A 55 4.79 -2.80 10.26
C THR A 55 4.14 -1.45 10.59
N LYS A 56 3.87 -0.62 9.58
CA LYS A 56 3.26 0.72 9.73
C LYS A 56 1.76 0.73 9.48
N ILE A 57 1.20 -0.38 8.98
CA ILE A 57 -0.21 -0.52 8.61
C ILE A 57 -0.87 -1.41 9.65
N ARG A 58 -2.11 -1.08 10.03
CA ARG A 58 -2.85 -1.90 11.01
C ARG A 58 -3.14 -3.28 10.45
N GLU A 59 -2.96 -4.29 11.30
CA GLU A 59 -3.13 -5.70 10.95
C GLU A 59 -4.50 -5.99 10.34
N GLU A 60 -5.56 -5.40 10.88
CA GLU A 60 -6.95 -5.55 10.40
C GLU A 60 -7.20 -5.07 8.96
N PHE A 61 -6.30 -4.26 8.39
CA PHE A 61 -6.35 -3.87 6.97
C PHE A 61 -5.68 -4.89 6.06
N MET A 62 -4.85 -5.77 6.63
CA MET A 62 -4.10 -6.80 5.93
C MET A 62 -4.56 -8.21 6.35
N GLU A 63 -5.62 -8.33 7.15
CA GLU A 63 -6.09 -9.62 7.65
C GLU A 63 -6.53 -10.55 6.51
N ASN A 64 -6.08 -11.80 6.55
CA ASN A 64 -6.34 -12.82 5.53
C ASN A 64 -5.92 -12.39 4.12
N LEU A 65 -4.89 -11.56 4.02
CA LEU A 65 -4.30 -11.11 2.77
C LEU A 65 -3.12 -12.02 2.39
N THR A 66 -2.99 -12.36 1.12
CA THR A 66 -1.75 -12.95 0.59
C THR A 66 -1.08 -11.96 -0.36
N VAL A 67 0.20 -11.69 -0.14
CA VAL A 67 1.02 -10.82 -0.97
C VAL A 67 2.01 -11.68 -1.74
N TYR A 68 2.04 -11.51 -3.05
CA TYR A 68 2.90 -12.21 -3.98
C TYR A 68 3.92 -11.24 -4.57
N ILE A 69 5.20 -11.55 -4.46
CA ILE A 69 6.23 -10.96 -5.33
C ILE A 69 6.31 -11.86 -6.57
N ASP A 70 5.58 -11.50 -7.63
CA ASP A 70 5.32 -12.37 -8.79
C ASP A 70 5.19 -11.52 -10.06
N SER A 71 6.32 -11.06 -10.59
CA SER A 71 6.41 -10.23 -11.79
C SER A 71 5.94 -10.94 -13.06
N GLY A 72 6.01 -12.27 -13.07
CA GLY A 72 5.61 -13.12 -14.21
C GLY A 72 4.11 -13.37 -14.33
N ASN A 73 3.32 -12.93 -13.33
CA ASN A 73 1.91 -13.26 -13.22
C ASN A 73 1.10 -12.82 -14.46
N ALA A 74 0.19 -13.68 -14.90
CA ALA A 74 -0.65 -13.42 -16.08
C ALA A 74 -1.64 -12.26 -15.86
N LEU A 75 -2.00 -11.96 -14.61
CA LEU A 75 -2.95 -10.89 -14.28
C LEU A 75 -2.45 -9.51 -14.71
N PHE A 76 -1.14 -9.26 -14.63
CA PHE A 76 -0.55 -8.03 -15.16
C PHE A 76 -0.83 -7.90 -16.66
N ARG A 77 -0.64 -8.99 -17.44
CA ARG A 77 -0.91 -9.00 -18.89
C ARG A 77 -2.39 -8.84 -19.26
N GLN A 78 -3.31 -9.19 -18.36
CA GLN A 78 -4.75 -9.09 -18.61
C GLN A 78 -5.31 -7.70 -18.32
N ARG A 79 -4.80 -7.01 -17.28
CA ARG A 79 -5.12 -5.59 -17.04
C ARG A 79 -4.34 -4.64 -17.96
N ASP A 80 -3.23 -5.10 -18.52
CA ASP A 80 -2.37 -4.33 -19.41
C ASP A 80 -2.90 -4.27 -20.86
N GLY A 81 -3.67 -3.23 -21.16
CA GLY A 81 -3.55 -2.56 -22.46
C GLY A 81 -2.31 -1.64 -22.55
N THR A 82 -1.71 -1.29 -21.41
CA THR A 82 -0.69 -0.22 -21.30
C THR A 82 0.55 -0.53 -20.43
N GLY A 83 0.67 -1.69 -19.80
CA GLY A 83 1.97 -2.19 -19.31
C GLY A 83 2.58 -1.50 -18.10
N SER A 84 1.82 -0.70 -17.34
CA SER A 84 2.38 0.29 -16.39
C SER A 84 2.06 0.03 -14.90
N VAL A 85 1.30 -1.01 -14.54
CA VAL A 85 0.90 -1.22 -13.15
C VAL A 85 1.97 -2.03 -12.40
N ASN A 86 2.49 -1.47 -11.30
CA ASN A 86 3.55 -2.10 -10.49
C ASN A 86 3.01 -3.05 -9.41
N GLY A 87 1.71 -2.97 -9.10
CA GLY A 87 1.04 -3.89 -8.20
C GLY A 87 -0.45 -4.02 -8.49
N LEU A 88 -1.08 -5.02 -7.91
CA LEU A 88 -2.46 -5.35 -8.20
C LEU A 88 -3.13 -6.02 -7.01
N TYR A 89 -4.17 -5.40 -6.47
CA TYR A 89 -5.12 -6.06 -5.59
C TYR A 89 -6.18 -6.85 -6.38
N VAL A 90 -6.42 -8.10 -5.97
CA VAL A 90 -7.39 -9.03 -6.56
C VAL A 90 -8.41 -9.40 -5.46
N PRO A 91 -9.61 -8.80 -5.47
CA PRO A 91 -10.61 -9.01 -4.44
C PRO A 91 -11.02 -10.48 -4.26
N GLU A 92 -11.18 -11.21 -5.35
CA GLU A 92 -11.66 -12.60 -5.37
C GLU A 92 -10.71 -13.56 -4.66
N GLU A 93 -9.42 -13.23 -4.63
CA GLU A 93 -8.36 -14.02 -4.00
C GLU A 93 -7.95 -13.46 -2.63
N SER A 94 -8.42 -12.27 -2.27
CA SER A 94 -7.85 -11.48 -1.16
C SER A 94 -6.31 -11.42 -1.29
N ALA A 95 -5.84 -11.07 -2.49
CA ALA A 95 -4.42 -11.14 -2.83
C ALA A 95 -3.89 -9.82 -3.40
N ILE A 96 -2.62 -9.52 -3.12
CA ILE A 96 -1.86 -8.43 -3.75
C ILE A 96 -0.70 -9.05 -4.52
N TYR A 97 -0.54 -8.67 -5.78
CA TYR A 97 0.60 -9.02 -6.61
C TYR A 97 1.49 -7.80 -6.77
N ILE A 98 2.81 -7.95 -6.63
CA ILE A 98 3.80 -6.86 -6.77
C ILE A 98 4.87 -7.29 -7.77
N ARG A 99 5.23 -6.38 -8.66
CA ARG A 99 6.30 -6.55 -9.65
C ARG A 99 7.63 -6.09 -9.10
N SER A 100 8.53 -7.04 -8.83
CA SER A 100 9.92 -6.71 -8.50
C SER A 100 10.75 -6.33 -9.73
N ASP A 101 10.33 -6.70 -10.94
CA ASP A 101 11.06 -6.48 -12.20
C ASP A 101 10.99 -5.04 -12.77
N ARG A 102 10.21 -4.14 -12.16
CA ARG A 102 9.98 -2.77 -12.64
C ARG A 102 10.63 -1.71 -11.77
N ASP A 103 10.10 -1.51 -10.57
CA ASP A 103 10.58 -0.52 -9.62
C ASP A 103 10.57 -1.10 -8.20
N PRO A 104 11.48 -2.04 -7.92
CA PRO A 104 11.50 -2.74 -6.63
C PRO A 104 11.78 -1.77 -5.46
N ALA A 105 12.37 -0.60 -5.72
CA ALA A 105 12.64 0.42 -4.71
C ALA A 105 11.37 1.14 -4.21
N ARG A 106 10.25 1.03 -4.95
CA ARG A 106 8.94 1.57 -4.57
C ARG A 106 7.95 0.49 -4.12
N ALA A 107 8.43 -0.72 -3.82
CA ALA A 107 7.57 -1.83 -3.43
C ALA A 107 6.78 -1.55 -2.13
N ASP A 108 7.28 -0.68 -1.25
CA ASP A 108 6.56 -0.19 -0.08
C ASP A 108 5.38 0.71 -0.44
N GLU A 109 5.57 1.67 -1.34
CA GLU A 109 4.49 2.52 -1.87
C GLU A 109 3.43 1.68 -2.57
N VAL A 110 3.85 0.79 -3.48
CA VAL A 110 2.95 -0.11 -4.19
C VAL A 110 2.16 -0.98 -3.20
N PHE A 111 2.82 -1.55 -2.20
CA PHE A 111 2.13 -2.35 -1.19
C PHE A 111 1.07 -1.53 -0.43
N ALA A 112 1.43 -0.34 0.03
CA ALA A 112 0.51 0.52 0.76
C ALA A 112 -0.70 0.94 -0.09
N GLU A 113 -0.48 1.28 -1.36
CA GLU A 113 -1.53 1.60 -2.32
C GLU A 113 -2.49 0.42 -2.53
N GLN A 114 -1.96 -0.78 -2.76
CA GLN A 114 -2.80 -1.96 -2.99
C GLN A 114 -3.57 -2.39 -1.72
N VAL A 115 -3.01 -2.17 -0.53
CA VAL A 115 -3.78 -2.29 0.72
C VAL A 115 -4.88 -1.22 0.80
N GLY A 116 -4.63 -0.01 0.31
CA GLY A 116 -5.63 1.05 0.19
C GLY A 116 -6.83 0.63 -0.66
N TYR A 117 -6.61 0.04 -1.84
CA TYR A 117 -7.68 -0.54 -2.66
C TYR A 117 -8.47 -1.61 -1.90
N ARG A 118 -7.77 -2.53 -1.22
CA ARG A 118 -8.43 -3.55 -0.38
C ARG A 118 -9.31 -2.90 0.68
N VAL A 119 -8.80 -1.94 1.43
CA VAL A 119 -9.55 -1.26 2.49
C VAL A 119 -10.78 -0.57 1.91
N TYR A 120 -10.63 0.13 0.78
CA TYR A 120 -11.73 0.81 0.11
C TYR A 120 -12.91 -0.13 -0.16
N HIS A 121 -12.64 -1.27 -0.79
CA HIS A 121 -13.69 -2.24 -1.15
C HIS A 121 -14.21 -3.03 0.06
N THR A 122 -13.33 -3.50 0.94
CA THR A 122 -13.72 -4.39 2.04
C THR A 122 -14.35 -3.66 3.23
N ARG A 123 -14.17 -2.35 3.34
CA ARG A 123 -14.73 -1.50 4.40
C ARG A 123 -15.80 -0.54 3.89
N GLU A 124 -16.31 -0.79 2.69
CA GLU A 124 -17.45 -0.10 2.07
C GLU A 124 -17.25 1.40 1.83
N PHE A 125 -16.02 1.87 1.62
CA PHE A 125 -15.77 3.30 1.39
C PHE A 125 -16.32 3.83 0.05
N GLY A 126 -16.67 2.95 -0.89
CA GLY A 126 -17.41 3.32 -2.10
C GLY A 126 -18.76 3.98 -1.84
N GLU A 127 -19.35 3.73 -0.68
CA GLU A 127 -20.63 4.34 -0.27
C GLU A 127 -20.43 5.62 0.57
N SER A 128 -19.20 6.11 0.74
CA SER A 128 -18.92 7.29 1.57
C SER A 128 -19.35 8.58 0.87
N THR A 129 -20.37 9.23 1.44
CA THR A 129 -20.73 10.59 1.03
C THR A 129 -19.77 11.63 1.60
N VAL A 130 -19.04 11.32 2.68
CA VAL A 130 -18.06 12.23 3.28
C VAL A 130 -16.79 12.26 2.44
N PHE A 131 -16.16 11.10 2.23
CA PHE A 131 -14.91 11.01 1.48
C PHE A 131 -15.06 11.57 0.06
N ALA A 132 -16.18 11.28 -0.62
CA ALA A 132 -16.47 11.78 -1.96
C ALA A 132 -16.51 13.32 -2.07
N THR A 133 -16.69 14.03 -0.96
CA THR A 133 -16.71 15.51 -0.94
C THR A 133 -15.37 16.14 -0.61
N LEU A 134 -14.38 15.34 -0.17
CA LEU A 134 -13.08 15.86 0.23
C LEU A 134 -12.26 16.23 -1.00
N ALA A 135 -11.74 17.45 -1.01
CA ALA A 135 -10.98 17.97 -2.14
C ALA A 135 -9.47 17.94 -1.86
N ALA A 136 -8.69 17.63 -2.90
CA ALA A 136 -7.27 17.91 -2.93
C ALA A 136 -7.02 19.29 -3.55
N ASN A 137 -5.94 19.96 -3.15
CA ASN A 137 -5.55 21.23 -3.75
C ASN A 137 -5.29 21.06 -5.25
N PRO A 138 -5.72 22.01 -6.12
CA PRO A 138 -5.45 21.94 -7.55
C PRO A 138 -3.94 21.82 -7.84
N GLY A 139 -3.57 20.94 -8.77
CA GLY A 139 -2.17 20.70 -9.15
C GLY A 139 -1.34 19.90 -8.14
N SER A 140 -1.95 19.39 -7.07
CA SER A 140 -1.34 18.40 -6.18
C SER A 140 -1.20 17.03 -6.85
N TYR A 141 -0.43 16.14 -6.22
CA TYR A 141 -0.33 14.74 -6.64
C TYR A 141 -1.72 14.09 -6.77
N LEU A 142 -2.57 14.21 -5.74
CA LEU A 142 -3.89 13.59 -5.74
C LEU A 142 -4.82 14.16 -6.82
N ALA A 143 -4.70 15.45 -7.15
CA ALA A 143 -5.51 16.07 -8.20
C ALA A 143 -5.19 15.54 -9.61
N GLY A 144 -4.01 14.95 -9.80
CA GLY A 144 -3.53 14.39 -11.07
C GLY A 144 -3.76 12.90 -11.23
N ILE A 145 -4.41 12.23 -10.27
CA ILE A 145 -4.67 10.79 -10.35
C ILE A 145 -5.81 10.50 -11.32
N ASP A 146 -5.53 9.56 -12.21
CA ASP A 146 -6.53 8.88 -13.04
C ASP A 146 -6.73 7.46 -12.52
N ALA A 147 -7.97 6.95 -12.64
CA ALA A 147 -8.26 5.57 -12.29
C ALA A 147 -7.56 4.60 -13.27
N PRO A 148 -6.98 3.50 -12.76
CA PRO A 148 -6.66 2.36 -13.61
C PRO A 148 -7.89 1.84 -14.38
N PRO A 149 -7.69 1.20 -15.54
CA PRO A 149 -8.79 0.57 -16.27
C PRO A 149 -9.56 -0.43 -15.41
N GLY A 150 -10.87 -0.26 -15.32
CA GLY A 150 -11.74 -1.13 -14.52
C GLY A 150 -11.86 -0.75 -13.04
N GLU A 151 -11.22 0.32 -12.60
CA GLU A 151 -11.35 0.86 -11.24
C GLU A 151 -12.11 2.19 -11.22
N GLU A 152 -12.69 2.52 -10.07
CA GLU A 152 -13.35 3.80 -9.82
C GLU A 152 -12.32 4.90 -9.52
N LYS A 153 -12.59 6.14 -9.94
CA LYS A 153 -11.69 7.27 -9.65
C LYS A 153 -11.56 7.51 -8.16
N GLU A 154 -12.66 7.39 -7.44
CA GLU A 154 -12.74 7.50 -5.99
C GLU A 154 -11.92 6.41 -5.30
N ALA A 155 -11.93 5.17 -5.81
CA ALA A 155 -11.10 4.07 -5.30
C ALA A 155 -9.60 4.38 -5.47
N ALA A 156 -9.20 4.87 -6.64
CA ALA A 156 -7.81 5.26 -6.91
C ALA A 156 -7.36 6.42 -6.00
N LEU A 157 -8.18 7.47 -5.89
CA LEU A 157 -7.92 8.59 -4.98
C LEU A 157 -7.78 8.13 -3.52
N PHE A 158 -8.63 7.21 -3.07
CA PHE A 158 -8.55 6.63 -1.73
C PHE A 158 -7.25 5.84 -1.55
N ALA A 159 -6.93 4.94 -2.49
CA ALA A 159 -5.74 4.09 -2.43
C ALA A 159 -4.44 4.91 -2.40
N ASP A 160 -4.33 5.94 -3.24
CA ASP A 160 -3.19 6.85 -3.26
C ASP A 160 -3.11 7.71 -2.00
N ALA A 161 -4.23 8.19 -1.47
CA ALA A 161 -4.25 8.93 -0.21
C ALA A 161 -3.80 8.03 0.96
N PHE A 162 -4.24 6.78 1.00
CA PHE A 162 -3.82 5.78 1.98
C PHE A 162 -2.31 5.51 1.87
N MET A 163 -1.81 5.32 0.65
CA MET A 163 -0.38 5.17 0.37
C MET A 163 0.42 6.36 0.88
N LEU A 164 0.05 7.59 0.50
CA LEU A 164 0.72 8.81 0.93
C LEU A 164 0.68 8.97 2.45
N TYR A 165 -0.41 8.61 3.12
CA TYR A 165 -0.50 8.66 4.58
C TYR A 165 0.56 7.77 5.24
N HIS A 166 0.83 6.58 4.68
CA HIS A 166 1.78 5.62 5.26
C HIS A 166 3.22 5.75 4.75
N THR A 167 3.47 6.51 3.67
CA THR A 167 4.81 6.70 3.11
C THR A 167 5.31 8.14 3.25
N THR A 168 4.47 9.12 2.86
CA THR A 168 4.83 10.55 2.81
C THR A 168 3.72 11.43 3.42
N PRO A 169 3.35 11.26 4.71
CA PRO A 169 2.17 11.91 5.30
C PRO A 169 2.24 13.44 5.28
N ALA A 170 3.45 14.00 5.33
CA ALA A 170 3.67 15.45 5.23
C ALA A 170 3.20 16.03 3.88
N LEU A 171 3.36 15.27 2.79
CA LEU A 171 2.87 15.68 1.47
C LEU A 171 1.34 15.67 1.44
N LEU A 172 0.71 14.60 1.91
CA LEU A 172 -0.75 14.50 2.00
C LEU A 172 -1.34 15.63 2.85
N LYS A 173 -0.75 15.90 4.03
CA LYS A 173 -1.22 16.95 4.93
C LYS A 173 -1.13 18.34 4.31
N LYS A 174 -0.11 18.59 3.49
CA LYS A 174 0.06 19.86 2.79
C LYS A 174 -0.92 20.00 1.62
N ASP A 175 -1.08 18.94 0.84
CA ASP A 175 -1.76 18.98 -0.45
C ASP A 175 -3.27 18.71 -0.34
N ALA A 176 -3.70 17.96 0.67
CA ALA A 176 -5.10 17.61 0.92
C ALA A 176 -5.33 17.42 2.44
N PRO A 177 -5.35 18.49 3.25
CA PRO A 177 -5.41 18.41 4.71
C PRO A 177 -6.68 17.74 5.25
N GLU A 178 -7.80 17.87 4.56
CA GLU A 178 -9.06 17.21 4.90
C GLU A 178 -8.98 15.70 4.65
N VAL A 179 -8.44 15.30 3.49
CA VAL A 179 -8.15 13.89 3.17
C VAL A 179 -7.15 13.31 4.17
N TYR A 180 -6.11 14.05 4.55
CA TYR A 180 -5.18 13.65 5.59
C TYR A 180 -5.90 13.37 6.92
N THR A 181 -6.79 14.27 7.33
CA THR A 181 -7.56 14.12 8.58
C THR A 181 -8.44 12.87 8.52
N TYR A 182 -9.11 12.65 7.38
CA TYR A 182 -9.93 11.46 7.17
C TYR A 182 -9.10 10.17 7.24
N MET A 183 -7.93 10.13 6.60
CA MET A 183 -7.01 8.99 6.65
C MET A 183 -6.41 8.77 8.04
N ASP A 184 -6.14 9.83 8.79
CA ASP A 184 -5.67 9.76 10.18
C ASP A 184 -6.74 9.14 11.09
N LEU A 185 -8.01 9.51 10.91
CA LEU A 185 -9.13 8.91 11.65
C LEU A 185 -9.32 7.44 11.28
N LEU A 186 -9.23 7.08 10.00
CA LEU A 186 -9.24 5.68 9.55
C LEU A 186 -8.09 4.89 10.19
N ALA A 187 -6.86 5.40 10.09
CA ALA A 187 -5.69 4.72 10.65
C ALA A 187 -5.76 4.58 12.18
N LYS A 188 -6.34 5.56 12.90
CA LYS A 188 -6.48 5.50 14.36
C LYS A 188 -7.66 4.65 14.83
N SER A 189 -8.75 4.58 14.06
CA SER A 189 -9.92 3.78 14.43
C SER A 189 -9.78 2.32 13.98
N GLY A 190 -9.30 2.08 12.76
CA GLY A 190 -9.42 0.78 12.09
C GLY A 190 -10.84 0.49 11.58
N GLY A 191 -11.74 1.47 11.71
CA GLY A 191 -13.16 1.32 11.46
C GLY A 191 -13.53 1.10 10.00
N ASP A 192 -14.80 0.74 9.80
CA ASP A 192 -15.44 0.79 8.49
C ASP A 192 -15.80 2.23 8.08
N ARG A 193 -16.34 2.39 6.87
CA ARG A 193 -16.84 3.67 6.37
C ARG A 193 -17.73 4.38 7.39
N ALA A 194 -18.74 3.70 7.93
CA ALA A 194 -19.73 4.33 8.82
C ALA A 194 -19.07 4.93 10.07
N THR A 195 -18.10 4.22 10.63
CA THR A 195 -17.32 4.67 11.78
C THR A 195 -16.48 5.90 11.44
N VAL A 196 -15.76 5.89 10.32
CA VAL A 196 -14.87 7.00 9.94
C VAL A 196 -15.66 8.23 9.51
N ASP A 197 -16.76 8.06 8.78
CA ASP A 197 -17.66 9.14 8.39
C ASP A 197 -18.22 9.86 9.63
N ASP A 198 -18.70 9.12 10.64
CA ASP A 198 -19.21 9.69 11.89
C ASP A 198 -18.12 10.41 12.68
N LEU A 199 -16.93 9.80 12.81
CA LEU A 199 -15.78 10.44 13.46
C LEU A 199 -15.40 11.75 12.78
N TYR A 200 -15.40 11.78 11.44
CA TYR A 200 -15.04 12.97 10.68
C TYR A 200 -16.09 14.09 10.85
N LEU A 201 -17.38 13.76 10.78
CA LEU A 201 -18.47 14.74 10.94
C LEU A 201 -18.51 15.36 12.34
N ASN A 202 -18.08 14.61 13.36
CA ASN A 202 -17.99 15.08 14.74
C ASN A 202 -16.60 15.60 15.12
N TYR A 203 -15.65 15.62 14.18
CA TYR A 203 -14.28 16.03 14.43
C TYR A 203 -14.21 17.52 14.77
N ARG A 204 -13.58 17.85 15.90
CA ARG A 204 -13.22 19.22 16.26
C ARG A 204 -11.71 19.33 16.23
N PRO A 205 -11.12 20.13 15.32
CA PRO A 205 -9.68 20.38 15.36
C PRO A 205 -9.33 21.08 16.68
N GLU A 206 -8.33 20.55 17.38
CA GLU A 206 -7.72 21.18 18.57
C GLU A 206 -6.95 22.46 18.22
#